data_AF-A0A6J7LGK9-F1
#
_entry.id   AF-A0A6J7LGK9-F1
#
_cell.length_a   1.000
_cell.length_b   1.000
_cell.length_c   1.000
_cell.angle_alpha   90.00
_cell.angle_beta   90.00
_cell.angle_gamma   90.00
#
_symmetry.space_group_name_H-M   'P 1'
#
loop_
_entity.id
_entity.type
_entity.pdbx_description
1 polymer ?
#
loop_
_entity_poly.entity_id
_entity_poly.type
_entity_poly.pdbx_seq_one_letter_code
_entity_poly.pdbx_strand_id
1 'polypeptide(L)'
;MTTQTGHAFIELVAVMDRLRSPGGCPWDARQTHHSLVEYLVEETYETVEAIETGDRAGLQEELGDLLLQVVFHARIAQEDPRAPWDIDDVAAGIVAKLVARHPHVFAGEVAGTAEEVEATWHARKAVEKGRSSVTDGIPMQLPALVLAAKVLARSVAFTDDLGVPNAMEPALAAVAGIVDESEFGDLLLGLVAIGRDVGWDAEAALRGATRRRIDAIRALEGTDG
;
A
#
# COMPACT_ATOMS: atom_id res chain seq x y z
N MET A 1 2.15 32.68 -20.23
CA MET A 1 1.26 31.50 -20.24
C MET A 1 1.43 30.84 -18.89
N THR A 2 0.38 30.75 -18.07
CA THR A 2 0.41 29.95 -16.85
C THR A 2 0.51 28.49 -17.26
N THR A 3 1.67 27.88 -17.04
CA THR A 3 1.87 26.45 -17.25
C THR A 3 0.87 25.71 -16.37
N GLN A 4 0.06 24.85 -16.98
CA GLN A 4 -0.93 24.06 -16.25
C GLN A 4 -0.20 23.15 -15.25
N THR A 5 -0.71 23.07 -14.02
CA THR A 5 -0.22 22.10 -13.03
C THR A 5 -0.33 20.69 -13.63
N GLY A 6 0.77 19.93 -13.55
CA GLY A 6 0.85 18.58 -14.13
C GLY A 6 1.51 18.50 -15.51
N HIS A 7 1.90 19.60 -16.16
CA HIS A 7 2.56 19.53 -17.49
C HIS A 7 3.84 18.67 -17.49
N ALA A 8 4.64 18.69 -16.42
CA ALA A 8 5.86 17.88 -16.30
C ALA A 8 5.58 16.36 -16.32
N PHE A 9 4.37 15.93 -15.97
CA PHE A 9 3.96 14.53 -16.10
C PHE A 9 3.89 14.10 -17.59
N ILE A 10 3.42 14.99 -18.45
CA ILE A 10 3.38 14.74 -19.90
C ILE A 10 4.81 14.60 -20.44
N GLU A 11 5.74 15.41 -19.92
CA GLU A 11 7.17 15.30 -20.27
C GLU A 11 7.76 13.96 -19.80
N LEU A 12 7.45 13.51 -18.57
CA LEU A 12 7.85 12.20 -18.07
C LEU A 12 7.37 11.05 -18.97
N VAL A 13 6.10 11.08 -19.40
CA VAL A 13 5.53 10.08 -20.32
C VAL A 13 6.30 10.07 -21.65
N ALA A 14 6.61 11.24 -22.21
CA ALA A 14 7.38 11.35 -23.45
C ALA A 14 8.84 10.86 -23.29
N VAL A 15 9.47 11.14 -22.14
CA VAL A 15 10.81 10.64 -21.81
C VAL A 15 10.80 9.11 -21.73
N MET A 16 9.84 8.51 -21.03
CA MET A 16 9.72 7.06 -20.93
C MET A 16 9.50 6.40 -22.30
N ASP A 17 8.63 6.97 -23.14
CA ASP A 17 8.42 6.47 -24.49
C ASP A 17 9.72 6.49 -25.31
N ARG A 18 10.50 7.57 -25.21
CA ARG A 18 11.79 7.68 -25.88
C ARG A 18 12.81 6.67 -25.35
N LEU A 19 12.84 6.45 -24.03
CA LEU A 19 13.75 5.50 -23.38
C LEU A 19 13.49 4.06 -23.83
N ARG A 20 12.22 3.64 -23.95
CA ARG A 20 11.87 2.26 -24.33
C ARG A 20 11.76 2.02 -25.84
N SER A 21 11.59 3.06 -26.65
CA SER A 21 11.51 2.93 -28.11
C SER A 21 12.85 2.54 -28.76
N PRO A 22 12.84 2.01 -30.01
CA PRO A 22 14.07 1.69 -30.74
C PRO A 22 15.07 2.86 -30.78
N GLY A 23 16.33 2.56 -30.46
CA GLY A 23 17.38 3.58 -30.32
C GLY A 23 17.40 4.30 -28.97
N GLY A 24 16.53 3.91 -28.03
CA GLY A 24 16.55 4.30 -26.63
C GLY A 24 17.52 3.48 -25.78
N CYS A 25 17.22 3.37 -24.49
CA CYS A 25 18.05 2.69 -23.51
C CYS A 25 17.84 1.17 -23.54
N PRO A 26 18.90 0.36 -23.74
CA PRO A 26 18.79 -1.10 -23.74
C PRO A 26 18.33 -1.70 -22.40
N TRP A 27 18.67 -1.04 -21.29
CA TRP A 27 18.23 -1.48 -19.97
C TRP A 27 16.73 -1.25 -19.78
N ASP A 28 16.20 -0.12 -20.25
CA ASP A 28 14.77 0.17 -20.15
C ASP A 28 13.98 -0.77 -21.05
N ALA A 29 14.41 -0.96 -22.31
CA ALA A 29 13.73 -1.80 -23.29
C ALA A 29 13.60 -3.26 -22.85
N ARG A 30 14.56 -3.82 -22.09
CA ARG A 30 14.51 -5.21 -21.62
C ARG A 30 13.60 -5.43 -20.41
N GLN A 31 13.14 -4.38 -19.73
CA GLN A 31 12.31 -4.54 -18.54
C GLN A 31 10.92 -5.08 -18.87
N THR A 32 10.40 -5.86 -17.93
CA THR A 32 9.07 -6.47 -17.94
C THR A 32 8.34 -6.09 -16.66
N HIS A 33 7.02 -6.29 -16.60
CA HIS A 33 6.28 -6.09 -15.35
C HIS A 33 6.86 -6.89 -14.18
N HIS A 34 7.37 -8.10 -14.43
CA HIS A 34 7.92 -8.95 -13.38
C HIS A 34 9.28 -8.45 -12.89
N SER A 35 10.16 -8.02 -13.80
CA SER A 35 11.49 -7.53 -13.41
C SER A 35 11.46 -6.20 -12.67
N LEU A 36 10.34 -5.47 -12.74
CA LEU A 36 10.15 -4.20 -12.05
C LEU A 36 9.51 -4.32 -10.66
N VAL A 37 9.07 -5.52 -10.25
CA VAL A 37 8.41 -5.71 -8.94
C VAL A 37 9.33 -5.35 -7.78
N GLU A 38 10.61 -5.71 -7.86
CA GLU A 38 11.61 -5.38 -6.83
C GLU A 38 11.69 -3.87 -6.62
N TYR A 39 11.96 -3.11 -7.69
CA TYR A 39 12.02 -1.65 -7.63
C TYR A 39 10.71 -1.04 -7.12
N LEU A 40 9.54 -1.47 -7.62
CA LEU A 40 8.27 -0.96 -7.13
C LEU A 40 8.09 -1.16 -5.61
N VAL A 41 8.56 -2.28 -5.07
CA VAL A 41 8.53 -2.54 -3.63
C VAL A 41 9.53 -1.65 -2.89
N GLU A 42 10.75 -1.51 -3.40
CA GLU A 42 11.79 -0.60 -2.85
C GLU A 42 11.27 0.83 -2.75
N GLU A 43 10.83 1.44 -3.86
CA GLU A 43 10.31 2.82 -3.89
C GLU A 43 9.11 3.02 -2.96
N THR A 44 8.27 1.97 -2.80
CA THR A 44 7.13 2.00 -1.88
C THR A 44 7.62 2.14 -0.43
N TYR A 45 8.68 1.41 -0.06
CA TYR A 45 9.20 1.43 1.29
C TYR A 45 10.09 2.64 1.57
N GLU A 46 10.81 3.15 0.59
CA GLU A 46 11.55 4.41 0.69
C GLU A 46 10.57 5.58 0.87
N THR A 47 9.45 5.59 0.11
CA THR A 47 8.36 6.56 0.35
C THR A 47 7.80 6.46 1.76
N VAL A 48 7.59 5.24 2.28
CA VAL A 48 7.13 5.03 3.66
C VAL A 48 8.15 5.56 4.67
N GLU A 49 9.44 5.31 4.46
CA GLU A 49 10.52 5.82 5.31
C GLU A 49 10.54 7.35 5.33
N ALA A 50 10.46 7.99 4.17
CA ALA A 50 10.42 9.46 4.07
C ALA A 50 9.22 10.06 4.83
N ILE A 51 8.05 9.42 4.76
CA ILE A 51 6.86 9.82 5.55
C ILE A 51 7.12 9.66 7.06
N GLU A 52 7.63 8.50 7.48
CA GLU A 52 7.83 8.17 8.90
C GLU A 52 8.93 9.02 9.56
N THR A 53 9.96 9.40 8.80
CA THR A 53 11.08 10.22 9.28
C THR A 53 10.81 11.72 9.13
N GLY A 54 9.77 12.11 8.40
CA GLY A 54 9.45 13.51 8.11
C GLY A 54 10.41 14.16 7.11
N ASP A 55 11.16 13.36 6.34
CA ASP A 55 12.01 13.88 5.27
C ASP A 55 11.17 14.38 4.10
N ARG A 56 10.98 15.70 4.03
CA ARG A 56 10.17 16.33 2.99
C ARG A 56 10.83 16.31 1.62
N ALA A 57 12.16 16.34 1.56
CA ALA A 57 12.89 16.34 0.30
C ALA A 57 12.90 14.93 -0.27
N GLY A 58 13.26 13.94 0.56
CA GLY A 58 13.16 12.52 0.23
C GLY A 58 11.74 12.17 -0.21
N LEU A 59 10.70 12.59 0.52
CA LEU A 59 9.32 12.28 0.12
C LEU A 59 8.96 12.77 -1.29
N GLN A 60 9.50 13.92 -1.72
CA GLN A 60 9.26 14.40 -3.08
C GLN A 60 9.99 13.56 -4.13
N GLU A 61 11.19 13.10 -3.82
CA GLU A 61 12.02 12.22 -4.66
C GLU A 61 11.36 10.85 -4.81
N GLU A 62 11.05 10.17 -3.70
CA GLU A 62 10.46 8.82 -3.70
C GLU A 62 9.06 8.79 -4.34
N LEU A 63 8.26 9.85 -4.19
CA LEU A 63 6.98 9.96 -4.91
C LEU A 63 7.19 10.10 -6.43
N GLY A 64 8.31 10.70 -6.85
CA GLY A 64 8.75 10.76 -8.23
C GLY A 64 9.12 9.38 -8.77
N ASP A 65 9.85 8.58 -8.00
CA ASP A 65 10.26 7.24 -8.40
C ASP A 65 9.09 6.24 -8.39
N LEU A 66 8.17 6.34 -7.42
CA LEU A 66 6.88 5.64 -7.50
C LEU A 66 6.07 6.04 -8.74
N LEU A 67 6.06 7.31 -9.11
CA LEU A 67 5.39 7.78 -10.33
C LEU A 67 6.08 7.24 -11.59
N LEU A 68 7.42 7.16 -11.59
CA LEU A 68 8.20 6.53 -12.65
C LEU A 68 7.76 5.08 -12.84
N GLN A 69 7.61 4.30 -11.77
CA GLN A 69 7.13 2.91 -11.88
C GLN A 69 5.76 2.83 -12.57
N VAL A 70 4.81 3.69 -12.22
CA VAL A 70 3.48 3.71 -12.86
C VAL A 70 3.59 3.99 -14.37
N VAL A 71 4.39 4.99 -14.76
CA VAL A 71 4.60 5.35 -16.17
C VAL A 71 5.33 4.24 -16.93
N PHE A 72 6.31 3.59 -16.28
CA PHE A 72 7.07 2.48 -16.84
C PHE A 72 6.17 1.27 -17.14
N HIS A 73 5.37 0.84 -16.16
CA HIS A 73 4.41 -0.24 -16.33
C HIS A 73 3.38 0.09 -17.42
N ALA A 74 2.86 1.32 -17.46
CA ALA A 74 1.94 1.74 -18.52
C ALA A 74 2.59 1.68 -19.91
N ARG A 75 3.86 2.07 -20.04
CA ARG A 75 4.57 2.01 -21.31
C ARG A 75 4.85 0.58 -21.77
N ILE A 76 5.11 -0.36 -20.86
CA ILE A 76 5.20 -1.80 -21.15
C ILE A 76 3.84 -2.32 -21.64
N ALA A 77 2.76 -1.93 -20.98
CA ALA A 77 1.43 -2.42 -21.32
C ALA A 77 0.95 -1.98 -22.71
N GLN A 78 1.35 -0.80 -23.17
CA GLN A 78 1.10 -0.32 -24.54
C GLN A 78 1.66 -1.27 -25.61
N GLU A 79 2.68 -2.06 -25.28
CA GLU A 79 3.34 -2.99 -26.19
C GLU A 79 2.63 -4.36 -26.26
N ASP A 80 1.62 -4.61 -25.42
CA ASP A 80 0.90 -5.88 -25.45
C ASP A 80 0.13 -6.04 -26.76
N PRO A 81 0.34 -7.11 -27.53
CA PRO A 81 -0.27 -7.27 -28.86
C PRO A 81 -1.76 -7.67 -28.82
N ARG A 82 -2.31 -8.02 -27.64
CA ARG A 82 -3.66 -8.54 -27.50
C ARG A 82 -4.59 -7.57 -26.77
N ALA A 83 -4.10 -6.95 -25.70
CA ALA A 83 -4.86 -6.07 -24.84
C ALA A 83 -4.01 -4.89 -24.36
N PRO A 84 -3.57 -4.01 -25.29
CA PRO A 84 -2.77 -2.85 -24.92
C PRO A 84 -3.60 -1.86 -24.11
N TRP A 85 -2.96 -1.21 -23.16
CA TRP A 85 -3.47 -0.05 -22.42
C TRP A 85 -2.31 0.87 -22.07
N ASP A 86 -2.62 2.13 -21.81
CA ASP A 86 -1.63 3.17 -21.56
C ASP A 86 -1.83 3.94 -20.25
N ILE A 87 -1.04 5.00 -20.08
CA ILE A 87 -1.09 5.85 -18.91
C ILE A 87 -2.39 6.67 -18.86
N ASP A 88 -3.01 6.96 -20.01
CA ASP A 88 -4.29 7.65 -20.08
C ASP A 88 -5.42 6.70 -19.64
N ASP A 89 -5.36 5.41 -19.99
CA ASP A 89 -6.28 4.39 -19.48
C ASP A 89 -6.19 4.25 -17.96
N VAL A 90 -4.96 4.23 -17.40
CA VAL A 90 -4.73 4.21 -15.94
C VAL A 90 -5.33 5.45 -15.29
N ALA A 91 -5.05 6.64 -15.83
CA ALA A 91 -5.53 7.91 -15.30
C ALA A 91 -7.06 8.02 -15.41
N ALA A 92 -7.65 7.70 -16.55
CA ALA A 92 -9.09 7.70 -16.76
C ALA A 92 -9.79 6.71 -15.81
N GLY A 93 -9.21 5.51 -15.62
CA GLY A 93 -9.73 4.51 -14.72
C GLY A 93 -9.77 4.96 -13.25
N ILE A 94 -8.74 5.65 -12.77
CA ILE A 94 -8.74 6.19 -11.40
C ILE A 94 -9.64 7.43 -11.27
N VAL A 95 -9.67 8.32 -12.28
CA VAL A 95 -10.57 9.50 -12.30
C VAL A 95 -12.03 9.06 -12.24
N ALA A 96 -12.47 8.19 -13.13
CA ALA A 96 -13.86 7.71 -13.17
C ALA A 96 -14.26 7.07 -11.83
N LYS A 97 -13.36 6.28 -11.24
CA LYS A 97 -13.55 5.63 -9.94
C LYS A 97 -13.65 6.62 -8.78
N LEU A 98 -12.80 7.63 -8.75
CA LEU A 98 -12.83 8.66 -7.71
C LEU A 98 -14.09 9.52 -7.82
N VAL A 99 -14.47 9.93 -9.04
CA VAL A 99 -15.71 10.69 -9.29
C VAL A 99 -16.93 9.89 -8.84
N ALA A 100 -17.04 8.62 -9.24
CA ALA A 100 -18.16 7.76 -8.86
C ALA A 100 -18.27 7.49 -7.35
N ARG A 101 -17.14 7.54 -6.62
CA ARG A 101 -17.08 7.31 -5.17
C ARG A 101 -17.25 8.56 -4.33
N HIS A 102 -17.19 9.75 -4.93
CA HIS A 102 -17.37 11.03 -4.24
C HIS A 102 -18.54 11.83 -4.84
N PRO A 103 -19.76 11.27 -4.87
CA PRO A 103 -20.92 11.99 -5.39
C PRO A 103 -21.24 13.26 -4.59
N HIS A 104 -20.81 13.33 -3.33
CA HIS A 104 -20.95 14.54 -2.52
C HIS A 104 -20.05 15.69 -2.99
N VAL A 105 -18.97 15.40 -3.73
CA VAL A 105 -18.12 16.40 -4.39
C VAL A 105 -18.58 16.67 -5.82
N PHE A 106 -18.93 15.61 -6.57
CA PHE A 106 -19.11 15.70 -8.02
C PHE A 106 -20.54 15.58 -8.53
N ALA A 107 -21.51 15.23 -7.69
CA ALA A 107 -22.91 14.99 -8.06
C ALA A 107 -23.93 15.68 -7.12
N GLY A 108 -23.47 16.56 -6.22
CA GLY A 108 -24.33 17.38 -5.36
C GLY A 108 -25.02 16.64 -4.20
N GLU A 109 -24.57 15.42 -3.86
CA GLU A 109 -24.99 14.76 -2.62
C GLU A 109 -24.44 15.52 -1.40
N VAL A 110 -25.11 15.43 -0.24
CA VAL A 110 -24.59 16.01 1.00
C VAL A 110 -23.61 15.02 1.62
N ALA A 111 -22.39 15.48 1.89
CA ALA A 111 -21.43 14.70 2.67
C ALA A 111 -21.91 14.59 4.12
N GLY A 112 -21.93 13.36 4.65
CA GLY A 112 -22.08 13.09 6.08
C GLY A 112 -20.79 13.35 6.85
N THR A 113 -20.56 12.62 7.94
CA THR A 113 -19.26 12.64 8.63
C THR A 113 -18.18 11.91 7.82
N ALA A 114 -16.90 12.07 8.20
CA ALA A 114 -15.79 11.37 7.55
C ALA A 114 -15.97 9.85 7.63
N GLU A 115 -16.47 9.35 8.77
CA GLU A 115 -16.76 7.94 9.02
C GLU A 115 -17.90 7.44 8.12
N GLU A 116 -18.95 8.24 7.92
CA GLU A 116 -20.06 7.88 7.04
C GLU A 116 -19.64 7.83 5.56
N VAL A 117 -18.76 8.75 5.14
CA VAL A 117 -18.16 8.76 3.80
C VAL A 117 -17.28 7.53 3.59
N GLU A 118 -16.44 7.18 4.56
CA GLU A 118 -15.60 5.99 4.53
C GLU A 118 -16.43 4.70 4.47
N ALA A 119 -17.46 4.57 5.31
CA ALA A 119 -18.38 3.43 5.29
C ALA A 119 -19.07 3.27 3.92
N THR A 120 -19.55 4.38 3.34
CA THR A 120 -20.17 4.40 2.01
C THR A 120 -19.19 3.98 0.92
N TRP A 121 -17.93 4.42 1.01
CA TRP A 121 -16.87 3.98 0.11
C TRP A 121 -16.70 2.45 0.18
N HIS A 122 -16.54 1.89 1.37
CA HIS A 122 -16.39 0.44 1.55
C HIS A 122 -17.57 -0.36 0.99
N ALA A 123 -18.80 0.11 1.21
CA ALA A 123 -20.00 -0.52 0.68
C ALA A 123 -20.01 -0.55 -0.86
N ARG A 124 -19.73 0.60 -1.53
CA ARG A 124 -19.66 0.67 -3.01
C ARG A 124 -18.59 -0.24 -3.59
N LYS A 125 -17.42 -0.33 -2.92
CA LYS A 125 -16.31 -1.21 -3.30
C LYS A 125 -16.66 -2.71 -3.23
N ALA A 126 -17.56 -3.10 -2.34
CA ALA A 126 -18.01 -4.50 -2.23
C ALA A 126 -18.91 -4.90 -3.41
N VAL A 127 -19.84 -4.01 -3.79
CA VAL A 127 -20.77 -4.23 -4.91
C VAL A 127 -20.04 -4.31 -6.25
N GLU A 128 -19.10 -3.39 -6.52
CA GLU A 128 -18.35 -3.34 -7.80
C GLU A 128 -17.50 -4.59 -8.07
N LYS A 129 -17.05 -5.30 -7.03
CA LYS A 129 -16.07 -6.39 -7.16
C LYS A 129 -16.67 -7.79 -7.17
N GLY A 130 -18.00 -7.94 -7.10
CA GLY A 130 -18.68 -9.23 -7.19
C GLY A 130 -18.11 -10.31 -6.26
N ARG A 131 -17.71 -9.92 -5.04
CA ARG A 131 -16.93 -10.78 -4.13
C ARG A 131 -17.79 -11.88 -3.55
N SER A 132 -17.27 -13.11 -3.56
CA SER A 132 -17.90 -14.29 -3.00
C SER A 132 -17.45 -14.57 -1.56
N SER A 133 -16.22 -14.17 -1.23
CA SER A 133 -15.63 -14.23 0.11
C SER A 133 -15.27 -12.84 0.61
N VAL A 134 -15.32 -12.64 1.92
CA VAL A 134 -14.80 -11.43 2.58
C VAL A 134 -13.30 -11.27 2.35
N THR A 135 -12.56 -12.36 2.15
CA THR A 135 -11.12 -12.32 1.87
C THR A 135 -10.79 -11.99 0.41
N ASP A 136 -11.77 -11.96 -0.51
CA ASP A 136 -11.52 -11.76 -1.94
C ASP A 136 -10.82 -10.42 -2.25
N GLY A 137 -9.70 -10.50 -2.96
CA GLY A 137 -8.89 -9.33 -3.35
C GLY A 137 -8.10 -8.71 -2.20
N ILE A 138 -7.78 -9.48 -1.16
CA ILE A 138 -6.61 -9.23 -0.30
C ILE A 138 -5.37 -9.79 -1.02
N PRO A 139 -4.36 -8.96 -1.36
CA PRO A 139 -3.11 -9.47 -1.92
C PRO A 139 -2.33 -10.23 -0.86
N MET A 140 -1.94 -11.47 -1.16
CA MET A 140 -1.20 -12.32 -0.21
C MET A 140 0.27 -11.93 -0.08
N GLN A 141 0.78 -11.10 -0.98
CA GLN A 141 2.14 -10.57 -0.98
C GLN A 141 2.29 -9.32 -0.09
N LEU A 142 1.23 -8.92 0.62
CA LEU A 142 1.34 -7.85 1.59
C LEU A 142 2.29 -8.25 2.73
N PRO A 143 2.96 -7.29 3.37
CA PRO A 143 3.72 -7.52 4.60
C PRO A 143 2.83 -8.19 5.64
N ALA A 144 3.40 -9.11 6.42
CA ALA A 144 2.62 -10.05 7.22
C ALA A 144 1.64 -9.34 8.19
N LEU A 145 2.05 -8.24 8.83
CA LEU A 145 1.19 -7.53 9.77
C LEU A 145 0.11 -6.71 9.05
N VAL A 146 0.43 -6.14 7.87
CA VAL A 146 -0.56 -5.46 7.00
C VAL A 146 -1.59 -6.46 6.47
N LEU A 147 -1.14 -7.64 6.03
CA LEU A 147 -1.99 -8.73 5.58
C LEU A 147 -2.94 -9.15 6.71
N ALA A 148 -2.41 -9.43 7.89
CA ALA A 148 -3.18 -9.80 9.08
C ALA A 148 -4.22 -8.73 9.43
N ALA A 149 -3.82 -7.47 9.53
CA ALA A 149 -4.71 -6.36 9.84
C ALA A 149 -5.86 -6.25 8.83
N LYS A 150 -5.57 -6.47 7.55
CA LYS A 150 -6.57 -6.42 6.46
C LYS A 150 -7.51 -7.62 6.45
N VAL A 151 -7.03 -8.81 6.80
CA VAL A 151 -7.88 -10.01 6.96
C VAL A 151 -8.83 -9.80 8.14
N LEU A 152 -8.29 -9.43 9.31
CA LEU A 152 -9.06 -9.13 10.52
C LEU A 152 -10.13 -8.05 10.28
N ALA A 153 -9.78 -7.00 9.53
CA ALA A 153 -10.72 -5.94 9.16
C ALA A 153 -11.95 -6.43 8.39
N ARG A 154 -11.80 -7.51 7.63
CA ARG A 154 -12.86 -8.06 6.77
C ARG A 154 -13.58 -9.23 7.38
N SER A 155 -13.00 -9.86 8.39
CA SER A 155 -13.61 -10.97 9.12
C SER A 155 -14.36 -10.54 10.37
N VAL A 156 -14.60 -9.24 10.59
CA VAL A 156 -15.32 -8.71 11.77
C VAL A 156 -16.68 -9.39 11.98
N ALA A 157 -17.40 -9.71 10.91
CA ALA A 157 -18.69 -10.40 10.99
C ALA A 157 -18.59 -11.87 11.47
N PHE A 158 -17.38 -12.44 11.47
CA PHE A 158 -17.09 -13.83 11.87
C PHE A 158 -16.23 -13.90 13.14
N THR A 159 -15.98 -12.77 13.79
CA THR A 159 -15.15 -12.64 14.99
C THR A 159 -15.59 -13.60 16.10
N ASP A 160 -16.89 -13.75 16.34
CA ASP A 160 -17.42 -14.64 17.39
C ASP A 160 -17.29 -16.14 17.01
N ASP A 161 -17.42 -16.47 15.73
CA ASP A 161 -17.38 -17.85 15.22
C ASP A 161 -15.95 -18.39 15.08
N LEU A 162 -15.02 -17.52 14.67
CA LEU A 162 -13.60 -17.86 14.53
C LEU A 162 -12.85 -17.78 15.86
N GLY A 163 -13.44 -17.09 16.84
CA GLY A 163 -12.72 -16.52 17.96
C GLY A 163 -11.84 -15.36 17.50
N VAL A 164 -11.69 -14.35 18.33
CA VAL A 164 -10.53 -13.47 18.23
C VAL A 164 -9.44 -14.09 19.08
N PRO A 165 -8.17 -14.03 18.69
CA PRO A 165 -7.10 -14.10 19.67
C PRO A 165 -7.10 -12.81 20.52
N ASN A 166 -8.23 -12.49 21.19
CA ASN A 166 -8.34 -11.38 22.14
C ASN A 166 -8.74 -11.94 23.51
N ALA A 167 -7.79 -11.91 24.42
CA ALA A 167 -7.85 -10.86 25.42
C ALA A 167 -6.41 -10.50 25.86
N MET A 168 -6.22 -9.23 26.21
CA MET A 168 -4.96 -8.68 26.69
C MET A 168 -4.48 -9.38 27.99
N GLU A 169 -5.39 -10.00 28.74
CA GLU A 169 -5.09 -10.80 29.93
C GLU A 169 -4.56 -12.22 29.63
N PRO A 170 -5.16 -13.06 28.75
CA PRO A 170 -4.58 -14.35 28.35
C PRO A 170 -3.33 -14.25 27.47
N ALA A 171 -3.07 -13.14 26.77
CA ALA A 171 -1.85 -12.99 25.95
C ALA A 171 -0.56 -13.11 26.79
N LEU A 172 -0.53 -12.52 27.99
CA LEU A 172 0.64 -12.59 28.87
C LEU A 172 0.84 -13.98 29.49
N ALA A 173 -0.26 -14.70 29.77
CA ALA A 173 -0.22 -16.07 30.26
C ALA A 173 0.12 -17.09 29.15
N ALA A 174 -0.32 -16.82 27.92
CA ALA A 174 -0.05 -17.64 26.74
C ALA A 174 1.44 -17.61 26.34
N VAL A 175 2.13 -16.48 26.49
CA VAL A 175 3.57 -16.36 26.17
C VAL A 175 4.44 -17.39 26.90
N ALA A 176 4.08 -17.78 28.13
CA ALA A 176 4.80 -18.80 28.90
C ALA A 176 4.53 -20.25 28.43
N GLY A 177 3.50 -20.45 27.62
CA GLY A 177 3.03 -21.76 27.15
C GLY A 177 3.17 -21.99 25.65
N ILE A 178 3.74 -21.05 24.88
CA ILE A 178 3.99 -21.23 23.45
C ILE A 178 5.01 -22.35 23.25
N VAL A 179 4.58 -23.43 22.62
CA VAL A 179 5.44 -24.61 22.37
C VAL A 179 5.87 -24.74 20.91
N ASP A 180 5.21 -24.05 19.98
CA ASP A 180 5.54 -24.11 18.56
C ASP A 180 5.30 -22.80 17.77
N GLU A 181 5.71 -22.82 16.50
CA GLU A 181 5.64 -21.69 15.58
C GLU A 181 4.19 -21.29 15.23
N SER A 182 3.25 -22.24 15.24
CA SER A 182 1.85 -21.95 14.94
C SER A 182 1.22 -21.12 16.05
N GLU A 183 1.43 -21.52 17.30
CA GLU A 183 0.95 -20.78 18.47
C GLU A 183 1.59 -19.39 18.56
N PHE A 184 2.86 -19.25 18.15
CA PHE A 184 3.51 -17.94 18.04
C PHE A 184 2.87 -17.07 16.95
N GLY A 185 2.52 -17.65 15.80
CA GLY A 185 1.78 -16.98 14.74
C GLY A 185 0.42 -16.45 15.21
N ASP A 186 -0.33 -17.24 15.96
CA ASP A 186 -1.62 -16.84 16.54
C ASP A 186 -1.48 -15.72 17.58
N LEU A 187 -0.40 -15.74 18.38
CA LEU A 187 -0.06 -14.63 19.28
C LEU A 187 0.18 -13.35 18.47
N LEU A 188 0.99 -13.40 17.41
CA LEU A 188 1.24 -12.23 16.55
C LEU A 188 -0.06 -11.70 15.93
N LEU A 189 -0.93 -12.59 15.46
CA LEU A 189 -2.25 -12.21 14.94
C LEU A 189 -3.11 -11.50 16.00
N GLY A 190 -3.10 -12.01 17.24
CA GLY A 190 -3.77 -11.37 18.39
C GLY A 190 -3.23 -9.97 18.69
N LEU A 191 -1.91 -9.79 18.68
CA LEU A 191 -1.29 -8.47 18.87
C LEU A 191 -1.71 -7.48 17.78
N VAL A 192 -1.83 -7.94 16.52
CA VAL A 192 -2.35 -7.12 15.42
C VAL A 192 -3.83 -6.75 15.66
N ALA A 193 -4.65 -7.67 16.14
CA ALA A 193 -6.05 -7.40 16.49
C ALA A 193 -6.17 -6.33 17.59
N ILE A 194 -5.40 -6.46 18.67
CA ILE A 194 -5.34 -5.48 19.77
C ILE A 194 -4.93 -4.10 19.26
N GLY A 195 -3.86 -4.03 18.45
CA GLY A 195 -3.40 -2.77 17.87
C GLY A 195 -4.48 -2.10 17.02
N ARG A 196 -5.16 -2.89 16.17
CA ARG A 196 -6.27 -2.41 15.34
C ARG A 196 -7.43 -1.85 16.16
N ASP A 197 -7.82 -2.51 17.25
CA ASP A 197 -8.94 -2.08 18.09
C ASP A 197 -8.73 -0.69 18.71
N VAL A 198 -7.47 -0.28 18.89
CA VAL A 198 -7.09 1.06 19.38
C VAL A 198 -6.59 2.01 18.28
N GLY A 199 -6.73 1.62 17.00
CA GLY A 199 -6.39 2.44 15.84
C GLY A 199 -4.89 2.50 15.50
N TRP A 200 -4.10 1.55 15.97
CA TRP A 200 -2.67 1.45 15.64
C TRP A 200 -2.43 0.59 14.39
N ASP A 201 -1.50 1.04 13.55
CA ASP A 201 -0.92 0.24 12.48
C ASP A 201 0.22 -0.62 13.07
N ALA A 202 -0.01 -1.92 13.18
CA ALA A 202 0.95 -2.86 13.77
C ALA A 202 2.26 -2.95 12.97
N GLU A 203 2.20 -2.82 11.65
CA GLU A 203 3.39 -2.84 10.79
C GLU A 203 4.25 -1.59 11.05
N ALA A 204 3.64 -0.41 11.05
CA ALA A 204 4.34 0.84 11.36
C ALA A 204 4.88 0.85 12.80
N ALA A 205 4.12 0.33 13.75
CA ALA A 205 4.54 0.22 15.14
C ALA A 205 5.80 -0.65 15.30
N LEU A 206 5.83 -1.81 14.64
CA LEU A 206 7.00 -2.70 14.66
C LEU A 206 8.20 -2.07 13.95
N ARG A 207 8.01 -1.45 12.78
CA ARG A 207 9.10 -0.69 12.10
C ARG A 207 9.69 0.38 13.01
N GLY A 208 8.85 1.18 13.66
CA GLY A 208 9.31 2.20 14.61
C GLY A 208 10.06 1.62 15.82
N ALA A 209 9.63 0.47 16.34
CA ALA A 209 10.35 -0.23 17.41
C ALA A 209 11.71 -0.77 16.96
N THR A 210 11.78 -1.34 15.76
CA THR A 210 13.01 -1.81 15.13
C THR A 210 13.99 -0.67 14.90
N ARG A 211 13.52 0.49 14.42
CA ARG A 211 14.34 1.70 14.25
C ARG A 211 15.00 2.13 15.56
N ARG A 212 14.22 2.24 16.65
CA ARG A 212 14.76 2.52 18.00
C ARG A 212 15.80 1.50 18.46
N ARG A 213 15.63 0.22 18.10
CA ARG A 213 16.59 -0.83 18.42
C ARG A 213 17.90 -0.66 17.64
N ILE A 214 17.82 -0.31 16.35
CA ILE A 214 18.98 0.01 15.51
C ILE A 214 19.74 1.21 16.07
N ASP A 215 19.04 2.29 16.42
CA ASP A 215 19.65 3.49 17.00
C ASP A 215 20.39 3.18 18.30
N ALA A 216 19.79 2.35 19.16
CA ALA A 216 20.42 1.90 20.39
C ALA A 216 21.68 1.05 20.15
N ILE A 217 21.74 0.28 19.06
CA ILE A 217 22.93 -0.48 18.67
C ILE A 217 24.02 0.48 18.17
N ARG A 218 23.69 1.43 17.28
CA ARG A 218 24.64 2.42 16.75
C ARG A 218 25.29 3.26 17.85
N ALA A 219 24.49 3.70 18.82
CA ALA A 219 24.99 4.44 19.98
C ALA A 219 26.01 3.63 20.80
N LEU A 220 25.86 2.29 20.88
CA LEU A 220 26.81 1.42 21.57
C LEU A 220 28.07 1.12 20.75
N GLU A 221 27.95 1.09 19.43
CA GLU A 221 29.08 0.90 18.51
C GLU A 221 29.98 2.13 18.41
N GLY A 222 29.54 3.27 18.94
CA GLY A 222 30.28 4.53 18.88
C GLY A 222 30.27 5.14 17.47
N THR A 223 29.26 4.82 16.66
CA THR A 223 29.11 5.32 15.28
C THR A 223 28.34 6.64 15.19
N ASP A 224 28.13 7.34 16.31
CA ASP A 224 27.74 8.75 16.31
C ASP A 224 28.99 9.62 16.02
N GLY A 225 29.38 9.67 14.75
CA GLY A 225 30.43 10.53 14.19
C GLY A 225 29.97 11.19 12.91
#